data_AF-A0A829YM57-F1
#
_entry.id   AF-A0A829YM57-F1
#
_cell.length_a   1.000
_cell.length_b   1.000
_cell.length_c   1.000
_cell.angle_alpha   90.00
_cell.angle_beta   90.00
_cell.angle_gamma   90.00
#
_symmetry.space_group_name_H-M   'P 1'
#
loop_
_entity.id
_entity.type
_entity.pdbx_description
1 polymer ?
#
loop_
_entity_poly.entity_id
_entity_poly.type
_entity_poly.pdbx_seq_one_letter_code
_entity_poly.pdbx_strand_id
1 'polypeptide(L)'
;MSERQRLRSLGRLVDLQSRKVDRLSADVAEKRATRERFLRNLSTLEKLAHSSGPIGGSPVLAMNRAGYKQAMLRMAATHRLDLTLHESQLALSQRELVDAARRHEALDQVLQREHSTVRHVTKVKEQKHQDELASQVWWRNK
;
A
#
# COMPACT_ATOMS: atom_id res chain seq x y z
N MET A 1 -15.97 -19.89 -23.92
CA MET A 1 -15.67 -18.45 -23.80
C MET A 1 -14.73 -18.04 -24.92
N SER A 2 -14.96 -16.90 -25.57
CA SER A 2 -14.00 -16.38 -26.57
C SER A 2 -12.71 -15.92 -25.89
N GLU A 3 -11.54 -16.16 -26.51
CA GLU A 3 -10.21 -15.77 -26.02
C GLU A 3 -10.13 -14.26 -25.70
N ARG A 4 -10.82 -13.43 -26.51
CA ARG A 4 -10.99 -11.99 -26.26
C ARG A 4 -11.76 -11.70 -24.97
N GLN A 5 -12.75 -12.54 -24.62
CA GLN A 5 -13.52 -12.39 -23.39
C GLN A 5 -12.68 -12.76 -22.16
N ARG A 6 -11.79 -13.77 -22.28
CA ARG A 6 -10.85 -14.16 -21.23
C ARG A 6 -9.81 -13.07 -20.95
N LEU A 7 -9.21 -12.49 -21.99
CA LEU A 7 -8.30 -11.34 -21.85
C LEU A 7 -8.98 -10.14 -21.19
N ARG A 8 -10.21 -9.80 -21.59
CA ARG A 8 -10.98 -8.73 -20.94
C ARG A 8 -11.26 -9.02 -19.47
N SER A 9 -11.60 -10.27 -19.11
CA SER A 9 -11.81 -10.61 -17.71
C SER A 9 -10.53 -10.54 -16.88
N LEU A 10 -9.40 -10.98 -17.43
CA LEU A 10 -8.10 -10.89 -16.75
C LEU A 10 -7.68 -9.42 -16.58
N GLY A 11 -7.85 -8.58 -17.61
CA GLY A 11 -7.61 -7.14 -17.50
C GLY A 11 -8.42 -6.50 -16.37
N ARG A 12 -9.72 -6.79 -16.28
CA ARG A 12 -10.56 -6.30 -15.17
C ARG A 12 -10.10 -6.78 -13.80
N LEU A 13 -9.57 -7.99 -13.69
CA LEU A 13 -9.03 -8.50 -12.42
C LEU A 13 -7.73 -7.78 -12.03
N VAL A 14 -6.86 -7.50 -12.99
CA VAL A 14 -5.65 -6.67 -12.77
C VAL A 14 -6.05 -5.27 -12.31
N ASP A 15 -7.00 -4.63 -13.00
CA ASP A 15 -7.50 -3.29 -12.64
C ASP A 15 -8.10 -3.25 -11.22
N LEU A 16 -8.92 -4.26 -10.87
CA LEU A 16 -9.50 -4.38 -9.54
C LEU A 16 -8.40 -4.48 -8.48
N GLN A 17 -7.35 -5.25 -8.79
CA GLN A 17 -6.28 -5.50 -7.85
C GLN A 17 -5.32 -4.33 -7.73
N SER A 18 -5.10 -3.57 -8.80
CA SER A 18 -4.40 -2.28 -8.78
C SER A 18 -5.10 -1.30 -7.84
N ARG A 19 -6.41 -1.11 -7.98
CA ARG A 19 -7.21 -0.26 -7.08
C ARG A 19 -7.15 -0.70 -5.61
N LYS A 20 -7.05 -2.02 -5.37
CA LYS A 20 -6.87 -2.55 -4.01
C LYS A 20 -5.51 -2.16 -3.44
N VAL A 21 -4.44 -2.26 -4.24
CA VAL A 21 -3.09 -1.80 -3.84
C VAL A 21 -3.11 -0.32 -3.52
N ASP A 22 -3.73 0.52 -4.37
CA ASP A 22 -3.83 1.96 -4.14
C ASP A 22 -4.53 2.29 -2.82
N ARG A 23 -5.66 1.62 -2.55
CA ARG A 23 -6.40 1.78 -1.29
C ARG A 23 -5.56 1.39 -0.07
N LEU A 24 -4.90 0.23 -0.12
CA LEU A 24 -4.05 -0.23 0.98
C LEU A 24 -2.82 0.67 1.19
N SER A 25 -2.28 1.23 0.10
CA SER A 25 -1.19 2.21 0.16
C SER A 25 -1.63 3.48 0.88
N ALA A 26 -2.82 4.00 0.56
CA ALA A 26 -3.39 5.15 1.24
C ALA A 26 -3.64 4.90 2.75
N ASP A 27 -4.19 3.75 3.11
CA ASP A 27 -4.40 3.35 4.52
C ASP A 27 -3.07 3.24 5.29
N VAL A 28 -2.04 2.65 4.68
CA VAL A 28 -0.70 2.58 5.29
C VAL A 28 -0.11 3.99 5.46
N ALA A 29 -0.30 4.90 4.51
CA ALA A 29 0.16 6.28 4.60
C ALA A 29 -0.54 7.03 5.75
N GLU A 30 -1.85 6.88 5.90
CA GLU A 30 -2.62 7.46 6.99
C GLU A 30 -2.16 6.94 8.37
N LYS A 31 -1.95 5.63 8.50
CA LYS A 31 -1.43 5.02 9.72
C LYS A 31 -0.02 5.49 10.06
N ARG A 32 0.84 5.72 9.06
CA ARG A 32 2.17 6.33 9.26
C ARG A 32 2.06 7.77 9.76
N ALA A 33 1.18 8.58 9.18
CA ALA A 33 0.95 9.96 9.64
C ALA A 33 0.47 9.99 11.10
N THR A 34 -0.43 9.08 11.47
CA THR A 34 -0.91 8.89 12.84
C THR A 34 0.23 8.52 13.78
N ARG A 35 1.07 7.54 13.41
CA ARG A 35 2.27 7.16 14.17
C ARG A 35 3.18 8.37 14.44
N GLU A 36 3.46 9.18 13.43
CA GLU A 36 4.28 10.38 13.61
C GLU A 36 3.65 11.39 14.56
N ARG A 37 2.31 11.53 14.54
CA ARG A 37 1.60 12.39 15.49
C ARG A 37 1.79 11.90 16.93
N PHE A 38 1.71 10.59 17.18
CA PHE A 38 2.01 10.02 18.50
C PHE A 38 3.44 10.33 18.94
N LEU A 39 4.43 10.16 18.07
CA LEU A 39 5.83 10.46 18.38
C LEU A 39 6.05 11.94 18.69
N ARG A 40 5.42 12.85 17.93
CA ARG A 40 5.46 14.30 18.20
C ARG A 40 4.83 14.64 19.55
N ASN A 41 3.68 14.05 19.87
CA ASN A 41 2.99 14.24 21.14
C ASN A 41 3.84 13.74 22.31
N LEU A 42 4.44 12.56 22.19
CA LEU A 42 5.34 11.99 23.20
C LEU A 42 6.54 12.91 23.46
N SER A 43 7.22 13.35 22.41
CA SER A 43 8.34 14.29 22.54
C SER A 43 7.91 15.59 23.25
N THR A 44 6.71 16.07 22.96
CA THR A 44 6.17 17.29 23.58
C THR A 44 5.86 17.07 25.06
N LEU A 45 5.18 15.97 25.42
CA LEU A 45 4.85 15.62 26.80
C LEU A 45 6.10 15.40 27.65
N GLU A 46 7.11 14.75 27.08
CA GLU A 46 8.40 14.57 27.75
C GLU A 46 9.08 15.91 28.00
N LYS A 47 9.15 16.81 27.02
CA LYS A 47 9.70 18.15 27.20
C LYS A 47 8.97 18.92 28.30
N LEU A 48 7.63 18.89 28.28
CA LEU A 48 6.78 19.54 29.29
C LEU A 48 6.99 18.98 30.70
N ALA A 49 7.17 17.67 30.83
CA ALA A 49 7.46 17.03 32.11
C ALA A 49 8.85 17.41 32.67
N HIS A 50 9.83 17.67 31.79
CA HIS A 50 11.18 18.08 32.18
C HIS A 50 11.33 19.60 32.37
N SER A 51 10.47 20.42 31.75
CA SER A 51 10.46 21.87 31.94
C SER A 51 9.87 22.33 33.26
N SER A 52 9.33 21.43 34.10
CA SER A 52 8.96 21.77 35.48
C SER A 52 10.25 22.03 36.28
N GLY A 53 10.66 23.30 36.36
CA GLY A 53 11.91 23.74 37.00
C GLY A 53 12.04 23.40 38.50
N PRO A 54 13.15 23.83 39.14
CA PRO A 54 13.48 23.43 40.51
C PRO A 54 12.39 23.76 41.52
N ILE A 55 12.33 22.95 42.58
CA ILE A 55 11.41 23.08 43.71
C ILE A 55 11.89 24.25 44.59
N GLY A 56 11.68 25.48 44.11
CA GLY A 56 11.85 26.71 44.87
C GLY A 56 10.50 27.43 44.97
N GLY A 57 10.12 27.81 46.19
CA GLY A 57 8.88 28.53 46.50
C GLY A 57 7.96 27.82 47.50
N SER A 58 6.79 28.41 47.75
CA SER A 58 5.76 27.90 48.68
C SER A 58 5.45 26.40 48.47
N PRO A 59 5.22 25.62 49.56
CA PRO A 59 4.85 24.19 49.47
C PRO A 59 3.70 23.88 48.51
N VAL A 60 2.75 24.81 48.36
CA VAL A 60 1.62 24.69 47.44
C VAL A 60 2.08 24.68 45.98
N LEU A 61 3.07 25.52 45.62
CA LEU A 61 3.62 25.57 44.26
C LEU A 61 4.43 24.31 43.93
N ALA A 62 5.14 23.76 44.92
CA ALA A 62 5.84 22.48 44.77
C ALA A 62 4.86 21.33 44.47
N MET A 63 3.75 21.26 45.20
CA MET A 63 2.74 20.22 45.02
C MET A 63 2.04 20.33 43.65
N ASN A 64 1.71 21.55 43.20
CA ASN A 64 1.13 21.78 41.87
C ASN A 64 2.08 21.35 40.74
N ARG A 65 3.38 21.68 40.85
CA ARG A 65 4.39 21.28 39.86
C ARG A 65 4.57 19.76 39.82
N ALA A 66 4.61 19.11 40.97
CA ALA A 66 4.68 17.65 41.06
C ALA A 66 3.44 16.99 40.42
N GLY A 67 2.25 17.49 40.71
CA GLY A 67 0.99 17.02 40.12
C GLY A 67 0.96 17.18 38.60
N TYR A 68 1.38 18.34 38.08
CA TYR A 68 1.52 18.60 36.65
C TYR A 68 2.49 17.62 35.98
N LYS A 69 3.70 17.47 36.53
CA LYS A 69 4.71 16.55 36.01
C LYS A 69 4.19 15.11 35.99
N GLN A 70 3.55 14.68 37.07
CA GLN A 70 2.97 13.34 37.15
C GLN A 70 1.85 13.13 36.12
N ALA A 71 1.01 14.15 35.89
CA ALA A 71 -0.02 14.10 34.86
C ALA A 71 0.57 13.94 33.45
N MET A 72 1.60 14.74 33.10
CA MET A 72 2.30 14.63 31.81
C MET A 72 2.94 13.25 31.62
N LEU A 73 3.58 12.70 32.65
CA LEU A 73 4.18 11.36 32.60
C LEU A 73 3.12 10.26 32.42
N ARG A 74 1.97 10.36 33.10
CA ARG A 74 0.85 9.43 32.90
C ARG A 74 0.32 9.50 31.47
N MET A 75 0.10 10.70 30.94
CA MET A 75 -0.34 10.87 29.55
C MET A 75 0.68 10.29 28.56
N ALA A 76 1.97 10.51 28.79
CA ALA A 76 3.02 9.92 27.96
C ALA A 76 3.00 8.39 28.03
N ALA A 77 2.79 7.80 29.20
CA ALA A 77 2.65 6.35 29.33
C ALA A 77 1.47 5.80 28.53
N THR A 78 0.30 6.46 28.59
CA THR A 78 -0.87 6.09 27.76
C THR A 78 -0.55 6.19 26.28
N HIS A 79 0.03 7.31 25.82
CA HIS A 79 0.41 7.47 24.41
C HIS A 79 1.42 6.44 23.91
N ARG A 80 2.32 5.94 24.79
CA ARG A 80 3.25 4.84 24.41
C ARG A 80 2.49 3.53 24.20
N LEU A 81 1.54 3.20 25.07
CA LEU A 81 0.70 2.01 24.90
C LEU A 81 -0.11 2.09 23.60
N ASP A 82 -0.77 3.21 23.36
CA ASP A 82 -1.54 3.43 22.12
C ASP A 82 -0.66 3.35 20.88
N LEU A 83 0.56 3.92 20.94
CA LEU A 83 1.54 3.83 19.87
C LEU A 83 1.93 2.37 19.59
N THR A 84 2.19 1.56 20.62
CA THR A 84 2.56 0.15 20.41
C THR A 84 1.44 -0.65 19.73
N LEU A 85 0.19 -0.43 20.13
CA LEU A 85 -0.97 -1.03 19.49
C LEU A 85 -1.09 -0.57 18.04
N HIS A 86 -0.94 0.73 17.78
CA HIS A 86 -0.98 1.27 16.43
C HIS A 86 0.14 0.74 15.53
N GLU A 87 1.36 0.58 16.06
CA GLU A 87 2.48 0.02 15.31
C GLU A 87 2.24 -1.44 14.93
N SER A 88 1.60 -2.23 15.80
CA SER A 88 1.19 -3.60 15.44
C SER A 88 0.16 -3.62 14.31
N GLN A 89 -0.81 -2.71 14.33
CA GLN A 89 -1.83 -2.59 13.27
C GLN A 89 -1.20 -2.13 11.95
N LEU A 90 -0.28 -1.16 12.01
CA LEU A 90 0.48 -0.70 10.86
C LEU A 90 1.30 -1.84 10.24
N ALA A 91 1.94 -2.68 11.05
CA ALA A 91 2.69 -3.83 10.56
C ALA A 91 1.80 -4.84 9.83
N LEU A 92 0.58 -5.09 10.33
CA LEU A 92 -0.40 -5.94 9.64
C LEU A 92 -0.81 -5.34 8.29
N SER A 93 -1.16 -4.06 8.25
CA SER A 93 -1.55 -3.40 7.00
C SER A 93 -0.42 -3.32 5.98
N GLN A 94 0.83 -3.18 6.42
CA GLN A 94 1.99 -3.28 5.54
C GLN A 94 2.14 -4.67 4.92
N ARG A 95 1.92 -5.74 5.70
CA ARG A 95 1.94 -7.12 5.18
C ARG A 95 0.83 -7.33 4.15
N GLU A 96 -0.38 -6.87 4.45
CA GLU A 96 -1.52 -6.94 3.54
C GLU A 96 -1.26 -6.21 2.21
N LEU A 97 -0.64 -5.02 2.28
CA LEU A 97 -0.23 -4.26 1.10
C LEU A 97 0.79 -5.05 0.25
N VAL A 98 1.82 -5.62 0.88
CA VAL A 98 2.84 -6.41 0.18
C VAL A 98 2.20 -7.63 -0.51
N ASP A 99 1.31 -8.33 0.18
CA ASP A 99 0.61 -9.49 -0.39
C ASP A 99 -0.33 -9.09 -1.54
N ALA A 100 -1.01 -7.94 -1.42
CA ALA A 100 -1.84 -7.42 -2.49
C ALA A 100 -1.00 -7.03 -3.72
N ALA A 101 0.17 -6.40 -3.51
CA ALA A 101 1.10 -6.00 -4.57
C ALA A 101 1.67 -7.23 -5.29
N ARG A 102 2.09 -8.26 -4.56
CA ARG A 102 2.55 -9.53 -5.14
C ARG A 102 1.48 -10.21 -5.99
N ARG A 103 0.23 -10.22 -5.52
CA ARG A 103 -0.91 -10.76 -6.29
C ARG A 103 -1.18 -9.94 -7.55
N HIS A 104 -1.11 -8.62 -7.47
CA HIS A 104 -1.26 -7.74 -8.64
C HIS A 104 -0.18 -8.04 -9.68
N GLU A 105 1.09 -8.12 -9.26
CA GLU A 105 2.21 -8.42 -10.15
C GLU A 105 2.06 -9.80 -10.81
N ALA A 106 1.67 -10.82 -10.06
CA ALA A 106 1.43 -12.15 -10.61
C ALA A 106 0.29 -12.15 -11.66
N LEU A 107 -0.80 -11.42 -11.42
CA LEU A 107 -1.90 -11.30 -12.36
C LEU A 107 -1.50 -10.53 -13.62
N ASP A 108 -0.74 -9.46 -13.47
CA ASP A 108 -0.24 -8.68 -14.60
C ASP A 108 0.71 -9.52 -15.47
N GLN A 109 1.64 -10.28 -14.88
CA GLN A 109 2.49 -11.21 -15.62
C GLN A 109 1.68 -12.25 -16.40
N VAL A 110 0.61 -12.80 -15.82
CA VAL A 110 -0.30 -13.73 -16.52
C VAL A 110 -1.00 -13.03 -17.68
N LEU A 111 -1.50 -11.81 -17.48
CA LEU A 111 -2.15 -11.02 -18.52
C LEU A 111 -1.20 -10.74 -19.69
N GLN A 112 0.05 -10.35 -19.41
CA GLN A 112 1.07 -10.11 -20.44
C GLN A 112 1.39 -11.38 -21.25
N ARG A 113 1.50 -12.52 -20.58
CA ARG A 113 1.72 -13.82 -21.24
C ARG A 113 0.57 -14.16 -22.18
N GLU A 114 -0.67 -14.08 -21.71
CA GLU A 114 -1.86 -14.36 -22.53
C GLU A 114 -1.95 -13.38 -23.72
N HIS A 115 -1.64 -12.09 -23.53
CA HIS A 115 -1.55 -11.14 -24.64
C HIS A 115 -0.50 -11.54 -25.69
N SER A 116 0.68 -11.99 -25.24
CA SER A 116 1.74 -12.43 -26.15
C SER A 116 1.32 -13.66 -26.96
N THR A 117 0.65 -14.63 -26.34
CA THR A 117 0.12 -15.84 -27.00
C THR A 117 -0.89 -15.48 -28.07
N VAL A 118 -1.87 -14.63 -27.74
CA VAL A 118 -2.91 -14.19 -28.69
C VAL A 118 -2.30 -13.46 -29.88
N ARG A 119 -1.34 -12.55 -29.63
CA ARG A 119 -0.63 -11.84 -30.70
C ARG A 119 0.13 -12.79 -31.61
N HIS A 120 0.81 -13.78 -31.04
CA HIS A 120 1.55 -14.78 -31.81
C HIS A 120 0.64 -15.61 -32.71
N VAL A 121 -0.46 -16.16 -32.15
CA VAL A 121 -1.44 -16.95 -32.91
C VAL A 121 -2.08 -16.12 -34.03
N THR A 122 -2.40 -14.85 -33.75
CA THR A 122 -2.96 -13.94 -34.75
C THR A 122 -1.96 -13.69 -35.89
N LYS A 123 -0.69 -13.44 -35.56
CA LYS A 123 0.37 -13.23 -36.55
C LYS A 123 0.59 -14.46 -37.44
N VAL A 124 0.61 -15.66 -36.87
CA VAL A 124 0.77 -16.91 -37.64
C VAL A 124 -0.42 -17.13 -38.58
N LYS A 125 -1.64 -16.86 -38.14
CA LYS A 125 -2.84 -16.97 -39.00
C LYS A 125 -2.80 -15.96 -40.14
N GLU A 126 -2.45 -14.72 -39.86
CA GLU A 126 -2.34 -13.67 -40.87
C GLU A 126 -1.28 -14.03 -41.91
N GLN A 127 -0.10 -14.46 -41.47
CA GLN A 127 0.98 -14.87 -42.38
C GLN A 127 0.54 -16.02 -43.30
N LYS A 128 -0.10 -17.06 -42.75
CA LYS A 128 -0.63 -18.16 -43.58
C LYS A 128 -1.62 -17.67 -44.62
N HIS A 129 -2.53 -16.76 -44.25
CA HIS A 129 -3.49 -16.19 -45.18
C HIS A 129 -2.80 -15.40 -46.30
N GLN A 130 -1.80 -14.58 -45.97
CA GLN A 130 -1.00 -13.84 -46.96
C GLN A 130 -0.23 -14.78 -47.89
N ASP A 131 0.37 -15.85 -47.36
CA ASP A 131 1.09 -16.85 -48.15
C ASP A 131 0.15 -17.60 -49.12
N GLU A 132 -1.06 -17.93 -48.67
CA GLU A 132 -2.11 -18.53 -49.51
C GLU A 132 -2.55 -17.58 -50.65
N LEU A 133 -2.77 -16.30 -50.35
CA LEU A 133 -3.11 -15.29 -51.34
C LEU A 133 -1.98 -15.10 -52.36
N ALA A 134 -0.74 -15.00 -51.90
CA ALA A 134 0.44 -14.87 -52.77
C ALA A 134 0.57 -16.09 -53.70
N SER A 135 0.34 -17.29 -53.19
CA SER A 135 0.34 -18.52 -53.98
C SER A 135 -0.75 -18.50 -55.05
N GLN A 136 -1.97 -18.09 -54.71
CA GLN A 136 -3.08 -18.00 -55.68
C GLN A 136 -2.80 -16.97 -56.79
N VAL A 137 -2.24 -15.81 -56.44
CA VAL A 137 -1.85 -14.78 -57.41
C VAL A 137 -0.75 -15.30 -58.34
N TRP A 138 0.25 -16.00 -57.78
CA TRP A 138 1.30 -16.63 -58.58
C TRP A 138 0.75 -17.65 -59.57
N TRP A 139 -0.17 -18.53 -59.13
CA TRP A 139 -0.83 -19.50 -60.01
C TRP A 139 -1.71 -18.86 -61.09
N ARG A 140 -2.31 -17.70 -60.83
CA ARG A 140 -3.14 -16.96 -61.82
C ARG A 140 -2.35 -16.16 -62.84
N ASN A 141 -1.11 -15.80 -62.53
CA ASN A 141 -0.22 -15.04 -63.43
C ASN A 141 0.73 -15.95 -64.23
N LYS A 142 0.51 -17.27 -64.19
CA LYS A 142 1.20 -18.28 -65.00
C LYS A 142 0.31 -18.70 -66.17
#